data_AF-A0A520WW29-F1
#
_entry.id   AF-A0A520WW29-F1
#
_cell.length_a   1.000
_cell.length_b   1.000
_cell.length_c   1.000
_cell.angle_alpha   90.00
_cell.angle_beta   90.00
_cell.angle_gamma   90.00
#
_symmetry.space_group_name_H-M   'P 1'
#
loop_
_entity.id
_entity.type
_entity.pdbx_description
1 polymer ?
#
loop_
_entity_poly.entity_id
_entity_poly.type
_entity_poly.pdbx_seq_one_letter_code
_entity_poly.pdbx_strand_id
1 'polypeptide(L)'
;MRYLPLTDTDRSAMLTRVGASSINELFVDVPEEARLDGPIHGLPMHASEMAVEKHMRLLSKKNLAAADAPFFLGAGAYRHHVPASVDHIIQRGEFLTAYTPYQPEIAQGTLQMLFEFQTQVARLYGCA
;
A
#
# COMPACT_ATOMS: atom_id res chain seq x y z
N MET A 1 -1.38 -13.26 4.83
CA MET A 1 0.06 -13.05 5.14
C MET A 1 0.17 -12.50 6.56
N ARG A 2 1.06 -12.98 7.44
CA ARG A 2 1.20 -12.37 8.77
C ARG A 2 1.90 -11.01 8.64
N TYR A 3 1.23 -9.94 9.06
CA TYR A 3 1.76 -8.57 8.97
C TYR A 3 3.00 -8.38 9.85
N LEU A 4 3.01 -8.99 11.03
CA LEU A 4 4.16 -9.03 11.93
C LEU A 4 4.89 -10.37 11.74
N PRO A 5 6.07 -10.38 11.11
CA PRO A 5 6.77 -11.63 10.81
C PRO A 5 7.55 -12.18 12.02
N LEU A 6 7.91 -11.31 12.98
CA LEU A 6 8.78 -11.63 14.11
C LEU A 6 8.03 -12.41 15.20
N THR A 7 8.59 -13.55 15.58
CA THR A 7 8.11 -14.39 16.68
C THR A 7 8.52 -13.83 18.05
N ASP A 8 7.94 -14.37 19.13
CA ASP A 8 8.33 -14.00 20.50
C ASP A 8 9.80 -14.33 20.78
N THR A 9 10.32 -15.41 20.17
CA THR A 9 11.75 -15.77 20.24
C THR A 9 12.62 -14.70 19.59
N ASP A 10 12.26 -14.25 18.37
CA ASP A 10 13.00 -13.19 17.67
C ASP A 10 13.00 -11.90 18.49
N ARG A 11 11.84 -11.52 19.03
CA ARG A 11 11.66 -10.32 19.87
C ARG A 11 12.52 -10.39 21.14
N SER A 12 12.52 -11.53 21.82
CA SER A 12 13.33 -11.74 23.03
C SER A 12 14.83 -11.67 22.76
N ALA A 13 15.28 -12.26 21.64
CA ALA A 13 16.68 -12.20 21.23
C ALA A 13 17.12 -10.77 20.88
N MET A 14 16.30 -10.01 20.15
CA MET A 14 16.58 -8.61 19.83
C MET A 14 16.63 -7.73 21.09
N LEU A 15 15.67 -7.88 22.02
CA LEU A 15 15.66 -7.14 23.29
C LEU A 15 16.92 -7.41 24.10
N THR A 16 17.31 -8.68 24.23
CA THR A 16 18.56 -9.10 24.89
C THR A 16 19.79 -8.46 24.22
N ARG A 17 19.80 -8.40 22.87
CA ARG A 17 20.92 -7.85 22.11
C ARG A 17 21.10 -6.35 22.31
N VAL A 18 20.00 -5.60 22.41
CA VAL A 18 20.03 -4.15 22.64
C VAL A 18 20.07 -3.76 24.12
N GLY A 19 19.96 -4.74 25.03
CA GLY A 19 20.02 -4.54 26.48
C GLY A 19 18.73 -3.98 27.09
N ALA A 20 17.59 -4.12 26.41
CA ALA A 20 16.29 -3.66 26.90
C ALA A 20 15.53 -4.82 27.55
N SER A 21 14.88 -4.57 28.69
CA SER A 21 14.09 -5.57 29.42
C SER A 21 12.67 -5.73 28.88
N SER A 22 12.16 -4.71 28.19
CA SER A 22 10.82 -4.70 27.58
C SER A 22 10.73 -3.78 26.37
N ILE A 23 9.68 -3.97 25.55
CA ILE A 23 9.39 -3.09 24.41
C ILE A 23 9.18 -1.63 24.86
N ASN A 24 8.63 -1.40 26.05
CA ASN A 24 8.34 -0.06 26.56
C ASN A 24 9.61 0.77 26.79
N GLU A 25 10.76 0.13 27.07
CA GLU A 25 12.05 0.82 27.20
C GLU A 25 12.55 1.42 25.87
N LEU A 26 12.02 0.97 24.72
CA LEU A 26 12.37 1.52 23.41
C LEU A 26 11.68 2.85 23.09
N PHE A 27 10.73 3.29 23.93
CA PHE A 27 9.91 4.49 23.70
C PHE A 27 10.21 5.62 24.70
N VAL A 28 11.35 5.57 25.42
CA VAL A 28 11.72 6.58 26.42
C VAL A 28 11.82 8.00 25.88
N ASP A 29 12.13 8.15 24.58
CA ASP A 29 12.21 9.45 23.90
C ASP A 29 10.83 10.08 23.62
N VAL A 30 9.73 9.32 23.78
CA VAL A 30 8.36 9.82 23.65
C VAL A 30 7.88 10.30 25.02
N PRO A 31 7.60 11.61 25.21
CA PRO A 31 7.10 12.15 26.48
C PRO A 31 5.82 11.44 26.94
N GLU A 32 5.66 11.25 28.26
CA GLU A 32 4.52 10.50 28.81
C GLU A 32 3.18 11.16 28.47
N GLU A 33 3.13 12.50 28.49
CA GLU A 33 1.96 13.30 28.11
C GLU A 33 1.56 13.16 26.63
N ALA A 34 2.46 12.64 25.78
CA ALA A 34 2.20 12.38 24.36
C ALA A 34 1.78 10.93 24.10
N ARG A 35 1.77 10.06 25.11
CA ARG A 35 1.38 8.65 24.99
C ARG A 35 -0.13 8.52 25.17
N LEU A 36 -0.72 7.57 24.45
CA LEU A 36 -2.11 7.16 24.70
C LEU A 36 -2.19 6.36 26.00
N ASP A 37 -3.29 6.50 26.72
CA ASP A 37 -3.61 5.76 27.95
C ASP A 37 -4.01 4.29 27.69
N GLY A 38 -4.09 3.89 26.41
CA GLY A 38 -4.48 2.56 25.99
C GLY A 38 -4.58 2.45 24.47
N PRO A 39 -5.40 1.53 23.96
CA PRO A 39 -5.71 1.44 22.54
C PRO A 39 -6.32 2.73 21.99
N ILE A 40 -6.26 2.90 20.67
CA ILE A 40 -6.84 4.07 20.00
C ILE A 40 -8.35 4.14 20.28
N HIS A 41 -8.79 5.22 20.93
CA HIS A 41 -10.20 5.41 21.31
C HIS A 41 -11.11 5.39 20.08
N GLY A 42 -12.25 4.72 20.20
CA GLY A 42 -13.25 4.63 19.13
C GLY A 42 -12.90 3.64 17.99
N LEU A 43 -11.76 2.95 18.05
CA LEU A 43 -11.41 1.90 17.09
C LEU A 43 -11.60 0.49 17.68
N PRO A 44 -12.08 -0.49 16.88
CA PRO A 44 -12.08 -1.89 17.30
C PRO A 44 -10.66 -2.43 17.35
N MET A 45 -10.41 -3.41 18.23
CA MET A 45 -9.06 -3.97 18.43
C MET A 45 -8.51 -4.72 17.20
N HIS A 46 -9.31 -5.64 16.64
CA HIS A 46 -8.93 -6.37 15.44
C HIS A 46 -10.15 -7.01 14.77
N ALA A 47 -9.99 -7.40 13.52
CA ALA A 47 -10.91 -8.26 12.79
C ALA A 47 -10.11 -9.28 11.98
N SER A 48 -10.70 -10.45 11.70
CA SER A 48 -10.08 -11.41 10.80
C SER A 48 -10.06 -10.87 9.37
N GLU A 49 -9.13 -11.35 8.56
CA GLU A 49 -9.04 -11.01 7.13
C GLU A 49 -10.38 -11.20 6.41
N MET A 50 -11.05 -12.33 6.64
CA MET A 50 -12.37 -12.62 6.08
C MET A 50 -13.46 -11.66 6.56
N ALA A 51 -13.43 -11.23 7.82
CA ALA A 51 -14.40 -10.29 8.36
C ALA A 51 -14.23 -8.90 7.72
N VAL A 52 -12.98 -8.45 7.57
CA VAL A 52 -12.64 -7.19 6.89
C VAL A 52 -13.07 -7.24 5.43
N GLU A 53 -12.71 -8.30 4.69
CA GLU A 53 -13.08 -8.45 3.28
C GLU A 53 -14.61 -8.45 3.09
N LYS A 54 -15.34 -9.19 3.93
CA LYS A 54 -16.81 -9.20 3.91
C LYS A 54 -17.38 -7.82 4.16
N HIS A 55 -16.87 -7.11 5.17
CA HIS A 55 -17.33 -5.76 5.51
C HIS A 55 -17.11 -4.78 4.35
N MET A 56 -15.90 -4.75 3.79
CA MET A 56 -15.55 -3.87 2.67
C MET A 56 -16.40 -4.17 1.42
N ARG A 57 -16.67 -5.45 1.12
CA ARG A 57 -17.55 -5.86 0.01
C ARG A 57 -19.00 -5.45 0.20
N LEU A 58 -19.50 -5.41 1.44
CA LEU A 58 -20.86 -4.90 1.71
C LEU A 58 -20.93 -3.39 1.52
N LEU A 59 -19.88 -2.67 1.91
CA LEU A 59 -19.79 -1.23 1.71
C LEU A 59 -19.69 -0.87 0.22
N SER A 60 -18.89 -1.60 -0.57
CA SER A 60 -18.73 -1.31 -2.00
C SER A 60 -20.04 -1.41 -2.79
N LYS A 61 -20.95 -2.31 -2.39
CA LYS A 61 -22.29 -2.46 -3.00
C LYS A 61 -23.23 -1.27 -2.80
N LYS A 62 -22.87 -0.31 -1.94
CA LYS A 62 -23.62 0.94 -1.79
C LYS A 62 -23.31 1.95 -2.89
N ASN A 63 -22.23 1.73 -3.65
CA ASN A 63 -21.82 2.59 -4.75
C ASN A 63 -22.43 2.09 -6.07
N LEU A 64 -22.70 3.01 -7.00
CA LEU A 64 -22.90 2.69 -8.41
C LEU A 64 -21.54 2.76 -9.11
N ALA A 65 -21.02 1.62 -9.57
CA ALA A 65 -19.73 1.63 -10.26
C ALA A 65 -19.84 2.24 -11.66
N ALA A 66 -18.77 2.88 -12.12
CA ALA A 66 -18.70 3.50 -13.45
C ALA A 66 -18.92 2.50 -14.62
N ALA A 67 -18.71 1.21 -14.37
CA ALA A 67 -18.92 0.15 -15.35
C ALA A 67 -20.39 -0.29 -15.44
N ASP A 68 -21.18 -0.09 -14.38
CA ASP A 68 -22.52 -0.66 -14.19
C ASP A 68 -23.64 0.20 -14.79
N ALA A 69 -23.32 1.42 -15.25
CA ALA A 69 -24.26 2.32 -15.90
C ALA A 69 -23.57 3.15 -17.00
N PRO A 70 -24.33 3.78 -17.92
CA PRO A 70 -23.78 4.75 -18.85
C PRO A 70 -23.08 5.91 -18.11
N PHE A 71 -21.81 6.13 -18.42
CA PHE A 71 -20.99 7.20 -17.83
C PHE A 71 -20.56 8.15 -18.95
N PHE A 72 -21.16 9.34 -19.00
CA PHE A 72 -20.85 10.38 -19.99
C PHE A 72 -20.60 11.77 -19.36
N LEU A 73 -20.26 11.82 -18.06
CA LEU A 73 -20.04 13.09 -17.36
C LEU A 73 -18.79 13.86 -17.86
N GLY A 74 -17.77 13.15 -18.36
CA GLY A 74 -16.53 13.75 -18.85
C GLY A 74 -15.75 14.46 -17.74
N ALA A 75 -15.37 15.73 -17.97
CA ALA A 75 -14.63 16.57 -17.03
C ALA A 75 -13.28 15.97 -16.57
N GLY A 76 -12.52 15.38 -17.50
CA GLY A 76 -11.20 14.79 -17.23
C GLY A 76 -11.23 13.32 -16.81
N ALA A 77 -12.40 12.74 -16.57
CA ALA A 77 -12.56 11.30 -16.31
C ALA A 77 -13.45 10.65 -17.38
N TYR A 78 -12.88 9.69 -18.10
CA TYR A 78 -13.56 9.02 -19.21
C TYR A 78 -13.45 7.51 -19.04
N ARG A 79 -14.58 6.81 -19.17
CA ARG A 79 -14.59 5.35 -19.19
C ARG A 79 -13.81 4.88 -20.41
N HIS A 80 -12.85 4.00 -20.17
CA HIS A 80 -12.06 3.34 -21.21
C HIS A 80 -11.88 1.86 -20.87
N HIS A 81 -11.55 1.07 -21.87
CA HIS A 81 -11.25 -0.34 -21.69
C HIS A 81 -9.86 -0.49 -21.06
N VAL A 82 -9.79 -1.17 -19.91
CA VAL A 82 -8.53 -1.59 -19.28
C VAL A 82 -8.29 -3.06 -19.63
N PRO A 83 -7.23 -3.40 -20.38
CA PRO A 83 -6.92 -4.79 -20.70
C PRO A 83 -6.73 -5.64 -19.45
N ALA A 84 -7.24 -6.89 -19.46
CA ALA A 84 -7.13 -7.81 -18.32
C ALA A 84 -5.67 -8.13 -17.91
N SER A 85 -4.71 -7.95 -18.83
CA SER A 85 -3.29 -8.05 -18.52
C SER A 85 -2.80 -7.00 -17.52
N VAL A 86 -3.43 -5.83 -17.47
CA VAL A 86 -3.06 -4.74 -16.54
C VAL A 86 -3.27 -5.20 -15.11
N ASP A 87 -4.44 -5.74 -14.77
CA ASP A 87 -4.75 -6.24 -13.42
C ASP A 87 -3.74 -7.30 -12.97
N HIS A 88 -3.35 -8.20 -13.87
CA HIS A 88 -2.34 -9.20 -13.58
C HIS A 88 -0.96 -8.59 -13.33
N ILE A 89 -0.54 -7.63 -14.16
CA ILE A 89 0.78 -7.00 -14.05
C ILE A 89 0.91 -6.17 -12.78
N ILE A 90 -0.08 -5.33 -12.46
CA ILE A 90 -0.01 -4.43 -11.29
C ILE A 90 -0.07 -5.17 -9.95
N GLN A 91 -0.52 -6.42 -9.94
CA GLN A 91 -0.54 -7.27 -8.75
C GLN A 91 0.77 -8.03 -8.51
N ARG A 92 1.71 -8.01 -9.47
CA ARG A 92 3.04 -8.63 -9.31
C ARG A 92 3.87 -7.81 -8.32
N GLY A 93 4.61 -8.49 -7.44
CA GLY A 93 5.34 -7.86 -6.34
C GLY A 93 6.33 -6.79 -6.79
N GLU A 94 7.05 -7.05 -7.89
CA GLU A 94 8.02 -6.12 -8.50
C GLU A 94 7.41 -4.80 -8.99
N PHE A 95 6.09 -4.73 -9.18
CA PHE A 95 5.37 -3.48 -9.47
C PHE A 95 4.64 -2.95 -8.23
N LEU A 96 4.03 -3.85 -7.45
CA LEU A 96 3.17 -3.48 -6.32
C LEU A 96 3.95 -2.96 -5.11
N THR A 97 5.15 -3.49 -4.86
CA THR A 97 5.94 -3.19 -3.65
C THR A 97 7.21 -2.40 -3.91
N ALA A 98 7.58 -2.19 -5.18
CA ALA A 98 8.72 -1.36 -5.53
C ALA A 98 8.53 0.10 -5.09
N TYR A 99 9.63 0.76 -4.73
CA TYR A 99 9.65 2.18 -4.39
C TYR A 99 10.48 2.97 -5.41
N THR A 100 10.73 4.25 -5.14
CA THR A 100 11.52 5.12 -6.01
C THR A 100 12.85 4.45 -6.40
N PRO A 101 13.20 4.39 -7.70
CA PRO A 101 14.34 3.62 -8.21
C PRO A 101 15.69 4.31 -7.96
N TYR A 102 16.04 4.56 -6.69
CA TYR A 102 17.33 5.17 -6.29
C TYR A 102 18.53 4.27 -6.56
N GLN A 103 18.32 2.95 -6.69
CA GLN A 103 19.35 1.95 -7.01
C GLN A 103 19.12 1.46 -8.45
N PRO A 104 19.65 2.15 -9.46
CA PRO A 104 19.29 1.90 -10.86
C PRO A 104 19.66 0.49 -11.32
N GLU A 105 20.74 -0.10 -10.82
CA GLU A 105 21.27 -1.41 -11.21
C GLU A 105 20.27 -2.55 -10.92
N ILE A 106 19.38 -2.36 -9.95
CA ILE A 106 18.35 -3.33 -9.55
C ILE A 106 16.93 -2.85 -9.87
N ALA A 107 16.78 -1.73 -10.60
CA ALA A 107 15.49 -1.12 -10.90
C ALA A 107 15.29 -0.80 -12.40
N GLN A 108 16.11 -1.39 -13.28
CA GLN A 108 16.08 -1.12 -14.73
C GLN A 108 14.70 -1.37 -15.37
N GLY A 109 13.92 -2.35 -14.89
CA GLY A 109 12.56 -2.60 -15.40
C GLY A 109 11.60 -1.43 -15.17
N THR A 110 11.60 -0.86 -13.96
CA THR A 110 10.80 0.32 -13.61
C THR A 110 11.29 1.56 -14.35
N LEU A 111 12.60 1.75 -14.44
CA LEU A 111 13.19 2.87 -15.18
C LEU A 111 12.84 2.82 -16.67
N GLN A 112 12.89 1.63 -17.29
CA GLN A 112 12.45 1.46 -18.67
C GLN A 112 10.97 1.79 -18.82
N MET A 113 10.09 1.28 -17.95
CA MET A 113 8.67 1.58 -18.00
C MET A 113 8.38 3.09 -17.91
N LEU A 114 9.08 3.80 -17.02
CA LEU A 114 8.96 5.25 -16.90
C LEU A 114 9.47 5.98 -18.14
N PHE A 115 10.59 5.53 -18.71
CA PHE A 115 11.13 6.08 -19.97
C PHE A 115 10.16 5.88 -21.14
N GLU A 116 9.53 4.70 -21.26
CA GLU A 116 8.53 4.44 -22.29
C GLU A 116 7.28 5.32 -22.11
N PHE A 117 6.84 5.52 -20.86
CA PHE A 117 5.74 6.45 -20.57
C PHE A 117 6.09 7.89 -20.96
N GLN A 118 7.27 8.37 -20.57
CA GLN A 118 7.76 9.70 -20.96
C GLN A 118 7.84 9.84 -22.49
N THR A 119 8.36 8.82 -23.17
CA THR A 119 8.47 8.78 -24.62
C THR A 119 7.09 8.81 -25.28
N GLN A 120 6.11 8.06 -24.76
CA GLN A 120 4.74 8.08 -25.26
C GLN A 120 4.12 9.47 -25.13
N VAL A 121 4.25 10.10 -23.96
CA VAL A 121 3.73 11.46 -23.71
C VAL A 121 4.42 12.47 -24.63
N ALA A 122 5.76 12.45 -24.71
CA ALA A 122 6.53 13.33 -25.57
C ALA A 122 6.11 13.24 -27.04
N ARG A 123 5.89 12.02 -27.55
CA ARG A 123 5.42 11.79 -28.93
C ARG A 123 3.98 12.23 -29.16
N LEU A 124 3.10 12.11 -28.16
CA LEU A 124 1.71 12.57 -28.27
C LEU A 124 1.60 14.10 -28.28
N TYR A 125 2.42 14.80 -27.48
CA TYR A 125 2.39 16.26 -27.36
C TYR A 125 3.38 16.98 -28.28
N GLY A 126 4.30 16.26 -28.93
CA GLY A 126 5.34 16.84 -29.78
C GLY A 126 6.37 17.66 -29.02
N CYS A 127 6.62 17.34 -27.75
CA CYS A 127 7.64 18.00 -26.93
C CYS A 127 8.91 17.14 -26.82
N ALA A 128 10.04 17.79 -26.53
CA ALA A 128 11.31 17.14 -26.24
C ALA A 128 11.34 16.58 -24.81
#